data_AF-A0A369T458-F1
#
_entry.id   AF-A0A369T458-F1
#
_cell.length_a   1.000
_cell.length_b   1.000
_cell.length_c   1.000
_cell.angle_alpha   90.00
_cell.angle_beta   90.00
_cell.angle_gamma   90.00
#
_symmetry.space_group_name_H-M   'P 1'
#
loop_
_entity.id
_entity.type
_entity.pdbx_description
1 polymer ?
#
loop_
_entity_poly.entity_id
_entity_poly.type
_entity_poly.pdbx_seq_one_letter_code
_entity_poly.pdbx_strand_id
1 'polypeptide(L)'
;MHPTGDPLEALVGDPSAEVRAAVAGNPAAEGILEALADDREELVRVALASNEKLPAAIQERLLRDPSRYVLEALAKNPSAEPGVLRALAGHPDEWIRRAVASNRSAPKELLTDLSRNGSENVKLALASNPKTPPEVLLSLAGSAGERLKLALASNPNAPESLLRMLSRESSREILLALAENVSCPPEVLMSLAKAGDPEIKAAVARNPRAPQDVFDELARSGNVYLMMIAAIDPRTRVETLRELLLSGDPEVKDMLVLNPRFSPDLLRNLIEEPTPLLKVLMALDPRTSPATLRELSREEDEDIRLAVALNPSTPADVISELSKDPDRLVREVAFERIFGGSG
;
A
#
# COMPACT_ATOMS: atom_id res chain seq x y z
N MET A 1 -2.72 -40.64 -33.66
CA MET A 1 -3.65 -39.50 -33.63
C MET A 1 -3.67 -38.98 -32.21
N HIS A 2 -3.02 -37.86 -31.94
CA HIS A 2 -3.19 -37.15 -30.67
C HIS A 2 -4.58 -36.50 -30.68
N PRO A 3 -5.35 -36.50 -29.58
CA PRO A 3 -6.61 -35.79 -29.55
C PRO A 3 -6.29 -34.29 -29.61
N THR A 4 -6.66 -33.66 -30.72
CA THR A 4 -6.56 -32.20 -30.95
C THR A 4 -7.76 -31.47 -30.34
N GLY A 5 -8.20 -31.90 -29.16
CA GLY A 5 -9.22 -31.19 -28.37
C GLY A 5 -8.53 -30.28 -27.37
N ASP A 6 -9.19 -29.17 -27.01
CA ASP A 6 -8.73 -28.34 -25.90
C ASP A 6 -8.61 -29.24 -24.65
N PRO A 7 -7.44 -29.33 -23.99
CA PRO A 7 -7.26 -30.16 -22.80
C PRO A 7 -8.28 -29.86 -21.69
N LEU A 8 -8.88 -28.67 -21.68
CA LEU A 8 -9.93 -28.30 -20.73
C LEU A 8 -11.30 -28.94 -21.05
N GLU A 9 -11.60 -29.24 -22.32
CA GLU A 9 -12.87 -29.89 -22.72
C GLU A 9 -13.04 -31.25 -22.04
N ALA A 10 -11.95 -32.03 -21.96
CA ALA A 10 -11.99 -33.34 -21.33
C ALA A 10 -12.25 -33.28 -19.81
N LEU A 11 -11.89 -32.16 -19.17
CA LEU A 11 -11.99 -31.98 -17.72
C LEU A 11 -13.37 -31.48 -17.27
N VAL A 12 -14.22 -31.02 -18.18
CA VAL A 12 -15.62 -30.63 -17.91
C VAL A 12 -16.43 -31.79 -17.35
N GLY A 13 -16.14 -33.02 -17.79
CA GLY A 13 -16.82 -34.24 -17.33
C GLY A 13 -16.12 -34.97 -16.19
N ASP A 14 -15.06 -34.39 -15.60
CA ASP A 14 -14.24 -35.08 -14.60
C ASP A 14 -15.10 -35.48 -13.38
N PRO A 15 -14.95 -36.70 -12.82
CA PRO A 15 -15.71 -37.12 -11.64
C PRO A 15 -15.48 -36.22 -10.42
N SER A 16 -14.31 -35.60 -10.28
CA SER A 16 -13.99 -34.67 -9.18
C SER A 16 -14.62 -33.30 -9.41
N ALA A 17 -15.38 -32.84 -8.41
CA ALA A 17 -15.97 -31.51 -8.40
C ALA A 17 -14.91 -30.42 -8.37
N GLU A 18 -13.80 -30.68 -7.70
CA GLU A 18 -12.66 -29.78 -7.56
C GLU A 18 -11.97 -29.54 -8.91
N VAL A 19 -11.80 -30.60 -9.72
CA VAL A 19 -11.26 -30.50 -11.07
C VAL A 19 -12.20 -29.68 -11.96
N ARG A 20 -13.51 -29.97 -11.95
CA ARG A 20 -14.50 -29.20 -12.72
C ARG A 20 -14.58 -27.74 -12.27
N ALA A 21 -14.48 -27.47 -10.97
CA ALA A 21 -14.47 -26.11 -10.42
C ALA A 21 -13.21 -25.34 -10.85
N ALA A 22 -12.05 -26.00 -10.91
CA ALA A 22 -10.82 -25.40 -11.42
C ALA A 22 -10.96 -25.01 -12.91
N VAL A 23 -11.65 -25.82 -13.72
CA VAL A 23 -11.99 -25.47 -15.10
C VAL A 23 -12.97 -24.30 -15.15
N ALA A 24 -14.05 -24.33 -14.36
CA ALA A 24 -15.07 -23.29 -14.32
C ALA A 24 -14.52 -21.91 -13.96
N GLY A 25 -13.55 -21.85 -13.04
CA GLY A 25 -12.88 -20.61 -12.65
C GLY A 25 -11.76 -20.16 -13.58
N ASN A 26 -11.40 -20.96 -14.60
CA ASN A 26 -10.29 -20.64 -15.49
C ASN A 26 -10.72 -19.61 -16.56
N PRO A 27 -10.05 -18.44 -16.67
CA PRO A 27 -10.38 -17.44 -17.70
C PRO A 27 -10.18 -17.93 -19.14
N ALA A 28 -9.37 -18.98 -19.36
CA ALA A 28 -9.16 -19.57 -20.68
C ALA A 28 -10.28 -20.53 -21.12
N ALA A 29 -11.20 -20.89 -20.21
CA ALA A 29 -12.24 -21.90 -20.46
C ALA A 29 -13.54 -21.33 -21.06
N GLU A 30 -13.54 -20.10 -21.60
CA GLU A 30 -14.76 -19.38 -22.05
C GLU A 30 -15.67 -20.23 -22.96
N GLY A 31 -15.09 -20.97 -23.90
CA GLY A 31 -15.83 -21.78 -24.88
C GLY A 31 -16.55 -23.01 -24.29
N ILE A 32 -16.25 -23.40 -23.05
CA ILE A 32 -16.77 -24.62 -22.40
C ILE A 32 -17.54 -24.35 -21.11
N LEU A 33 -17.65 -23.08 -20.69
CA LEU A 33 -18.33 -22.67 -19.46
C LEU A 33 -19.82 -23.03 -19.43
N GLU A 34 -20.49 -23.04 -20.60
CA GLU A 34 -21.91 -23.36 -20.72
C GLU A 34 -22.24 -24.75 -20.15
N ALA A 35 -21.34 -25.72 -20.34
CA ALA A 35 -21.52 -27.09 -19.87
C ALA A 35 -21.45 -27.22 -18.33
N LEU A 36 -20.88 -26.23 -17.64
CA LEU A 36 -20.70 -26.22 -16.19
C LEU A 36 -21.78 -25.39 -15.47
N ALA A 37 -22.67 -24.71 -16.21
CA ALA A 37 -23.68 -23.83 -15.65
C ALA A 37 -24.74 -24.54 -14.78
N ASP A 38 -25.07 -25.79 -15.10
CA ASP A 38 -25.96 -26.64 -14.30
C ASP A 38 -25.21 -27.74 -13.54
N ASP A 39 -23.90 -27.58 -13.31
CA ASP A 39 -23.15 -28.61 -12.60
C ASP A 39 -23.86 -28.95 -11.28
N ARG A 40 -23.99 -30.24 -10.96
CA ARG A 40 -24.69 -30.69 -9.74
C ARG A 40 -24.05 -30.14 -8.46
N GLU A 41 -22.74 -29.88 -8.49
CA GLU A 41 -21.99 -29.42 -7.34
C GLU A 41 -21.99 -27.89 -7.25
N GLU A 42 -22.44 -27.37 -6.12
CA GLU A 42 -22.46 -25.93 -5.83
C GLU A 42 -21.08 -25.28 -6.02
N LEU A 43 -20.02 -25.98 -5.61
CA LEU A 43 -18.63 -25.50 -5.72
C LEU A 43 -18.27 -25.13 -7.16
N VAL A 44 -18.69 -25.92 -8.14
CA VAL A 44 -18.40 -25.69 -9.56
C VAL A 44 -19.14 -24.44 -10.04
N ARG A 45 -20.41 -24.31 -9.67
CA ARG A 45 -21.24 -23.13 -10.04
C ARG A 45 -20.76 -21.85 -9.36
N VAL A 46 -20.22 -21.93 -8.14
CA VAL A 46 -19.58 -20.80 -7.45
C VAL A 46 -18.30 -20.37 -8.17
N ALA A 47 -17.46 -21.33 -8.57
CA ALA A 47 -16.26 -21.05 -9.34
C ALA A 47 -16.59 -20.41 -10.71
N LEU A 48 -17.64 -20.92 -11.37
CA LEU A 48 -18.17 -20.36 -12.61
C LEU A 48 -18.63 -18.90 -12.42
N ALA A 49 -19.45 -18.65 -11.39
CA ALA A 49 -19.96 -17.32 -11.05
C ALA A 49 -18.85 -16.30 -10.75
N SER A 50 -17.68 -16.77 -10.30
CA SER A 50 -16.51 -15.95 -9.99
C SER A 50 -15.60 -15.69 -11.20
N ASN A 51 -15.84 -16.34 -12.34
CA ASN A 51 -14.99 -16.21 -13.52
C ASN A 51 -15.17 -14.84 -14.19
N GLU A 52 -14.08 -14.08 -14.34
CA GLU A 52 -14.11 -12.74 -14.95
C GLU A 52 -14.44 -12.75 -16.46
N LYS A 53 -14.38 -13.91 -17.11
CA LYS A 53 -14.75 -14.12 -18.52
C LYS A 53 -16.13 -14.77 -18.67
N LEU A 54 -16.93 -14.81 -17.60
CA LEU A 54 -18.25 -15.41 -17.62
C LEU A 54 -19.20 -14.70 -18.61
N PRO A 55 -19.66 -15.38 -19.68
CA PRO A 55 -20.58 -14.80 -20.66
C PRO A 55 -21.88 -14.31 -20.03
N ALA A 56 -22.40 -13.17 -20.52
CA ALA A 56 -23.62 -12.54 -20.02
C ALA A 56 -24.83 -13.51 -19.95
N ALA A 57 -24.99 -14.37 -20.96
CA ALA A 57 -26.07 -15.37 -20.99
C ALA A 57 -26.00 -16.34 -19.79
N ILE A 58 -24.80 -16.75 -19.39
CA ILE A 58 -24.60 -17.63 -18.22
C ILE A 58 -24.83 -16.84 -16.93
N GLN A 59 -24.42 -15.57 -16.85
CA GLN A 59 -24.74 -14.72 -15.70
C GLN A 59 -26.26 -14.61 -15.48
N GLU A 60 -27.04 -14.38 -16.54
CA GLU A 60 -28.51 -14.32 -16.47
C GLU A 60 -29.13 -15.64 -16.01
N ARG A 61 -28.55 -16.77 -16.42
CA ARG A 61 -28.96 -18.11 -16.01
C ARG A 61 -28.71 -18.32 -14.51
N LEU A 62 -27.51 -17.96 -14.03
CA LEU A 62 -27.11 -18.11 -12.63
C LEU A 62 -27.92 -17.22 -11.66
N LEU A 63 -28.60 -16.17 -12.13
CA LEU A 63 -29.55 -15.40 -11.29
C LEU A 63 -30.68 -16.27 -10.71
N ARG A 64 -30.96 -17.42 -11.33
CA ARG A 64 -31.98 -18.38 -10.88
C ARG A 64 -31.42 -19.49 -10.01
N ASP A 65 -30.11 -19.47 -9.72
CA ASP A 65 -29.47 -20.48 -8.89
C ASP A 65 -30.03 -20.42 -7.46
N PRO A 66 -30.44 -21.55 -6.86
CA PRO A 66 -30.96 -21.57 -5.50
C PRO A 66 -29.88 -21.31 -4.44
N SER A 67 -28.59 -21.44 -4.78
CA SER A 67 -27.50 -21.23 -3.85
C SER A 67 -27.22 -19.74 -3.65
N ARG A 68 -27.29 -19.31 -2.38
CA ARG A 68 -26.84 -17.97 -1.98
C ARG A 68 -25.37 -17.72 -2.32
N TYR A 69 -24.54 -18.77 -2.31
CA TYR A 69 -23.10 -18.64 -2.53
C TYR A 69 -22.80 -18.38 -4.01
N VAL A 70 -23.56 -19.00 -4.92
CA VAL A 70 -23.47 -18.72 -6.35
C VAL A 70 -23.91 -17.29 -6.64
N LEU A 71 -25.03 -16.85 -6.08
CA LEU A 71 -25.52 -15.48 -6.24
C LEU A 71 -24.57 -14.44 -5.61
N GLU A 72 -23.98 -14.74 -4.46
CA GLU A 72 -22.98 -13.88 -3.81
C GLU A 72 -21.70 -13.78 -4.66
N ALA A 73 -21.22 -14.89 -5.21
CA ALA A 73 -20.07 -14.90 -6.12
C ALA A 73 -20.34 -14.06 -7.37
N LEU A 74 -21.52 -14.22 -7.99
CA LEU A 74 -21.94 -13.44 -9.14
C LEU A 74 -22.06 -11.94 -8.79
N ALA A 75 -22.60 -11.61 -7.61
CA ALA A 75 -22.70 -10.24 -7.13
C ALA A 75 -21.34 -9.56 -6.91
N LYS A 76 -20.30 -10.33 -6.54
CA LYS A 76 -18.92 -9.84 -6.35
C LYS A 76 -18.10 -9.81 -7.63
N ASN A 77 -18.53 -10.50 -8.68
CA ASN A 77 -17.79 -10.63 -9.93
C ASN A 77 -17.58 -9.23 -10.57
N PRO A 78 -16.33 -8.81 -10.84
CA PRO A 78 -16.04 -7.51 -11.47
C PRO A 78 -16.61 -7.37 -12.89
N SER A 79 -16.88 -8.49 -13.56
CA SER A 79 -17.46 -8.56 -14.91
C SER A 79 -18.97 -8.77 -14.91
N ALA A 80 -19.62 -8.69 -13.73
CA ALA A 80 -21.07 -8.80 -13.63
C ALA A 80 -21.76 -7.67 -14.41
N GLU A 81 -22.68 -8.04 -15.29
CA GLU A 81 -23.41 -7.08 -16.12
C GLU A 81 -24.28 -6.15 -15.27
N PRO A 82 -24.47 -4.87 -15.65
CA PRO A 82 -25.30 -3.92 -14.90
C PRO A 82 -26.73 -4.42 -14.67
N GLY A 83 -27.29 -5.20 -15.61
CA GLY A 83 -28.60 -5.84 -15.47
C GLY A 83 -28.65 -6.89 -14.36
N VAL A 84 -27.61 -7.73 -14.29
CA VAL A 84 -27.42 -8.78 -13.27
C VAL A 84 -27.25 -8.15 -11.89
N LEU A 85 -26.38 -7.14 -11.76
CA LEU A 85 -26.19 -6.43 -10.50
C LEU A 85 -27.47 -5.74 -10.03
N ARG A 86 -28.28 -5.17 -10.94
CA ARG A 86 -29.57 -4.58 -10.59
C ARG A 86 -30.57 -5.61 -10.06
N ALA A 87 -30.62 -6.80 -10.65
CA ALA A 87 -31.47 -7.88 -10.15
C ALA A 87 -31.02 -8.32 -8.74
N LEU A 88 -29.72 -8.51 -8.53
CA LEU A 88 -29.15 -8.92 -7.24
C LEU A 88 -29.30 -7.84 -6.15
N ALA A 89 -29.26 -6.56 -6.51
CA ALA A 89 -29.51 -5.47 -5.57
C ALA A 89 -30.95 -5.45 -5.03
N GLY A 90 -31.91 -5.98 -5.79
CA GLY A 90 -33.31 -6.16 -5.38
C GLY A 90 -33.57 -7.48 -4.65
N HIS A 91 -32.56 -8.33 -4.46
CA HIS A 91 -32.73 -9.66 -3.87
C HIS A 91 -33.18 -9.56 -2.40
N PRO A 92 -34.08 -10.45 -1.90
CA PRO A 92 -34.56 -10.41 -0.52
C PRO A 92 -33.46 -10.66 0.52
N ASP A 93 -32.46 -11.48 0.19
CA ASP A 93 -31.30 -11.72 1.06
C ASP A 93 -30.36 -10.49 1.12
N GLU A 94 -30.14 -10.00 2.33
CA GLU A 94 -29.24 -8.87 2.61
C GLU A 94 -27.79 -9.15 2.23
N TRP A 95 -27.31 -10.39 2.32
CA TRP A 95 -25.92 -10.72 2.02
C TRP A 95 -25.60 -10.54 0.54
N ILE A 96 -26.58 -10.83 -0.32
CA ILE A 96 -26.47 -10.61 -1.76
C ILE A 96 -26.47 -9.10 -2.05
N ARG A 97 -27.37 -8.32 -1.43
CA ARG A 97 -27.37 -6.85 -1.59
C ARG A 97 -26.07 -6.21 -1.11
N ARG A 98 -25.51 -6.70 0.00
CA ARG A 98 -24.21 -6.27 0.53
C ARG A 98 -23.08 -6.60 -0.45
N ALA A 99 -23.10 -7.78 -1.07
CA ALA A 99 -22.13 -8.16 -2.08
C ALA A 99 -22.16 -7.20 -3.28
N VAL A 100 -23.35 -6.84 -3.79
CA VAL A 100 -23.50 -5.82 -4.83
C VAL A 100 -22.94 -4.46 -4.40
N ALA A 101 -23.25 -4.02 -3.18
CA ALA A 101 -22.71 -2.76 -2.64
C ALA A 101 -21.17 -2.73 -2.55
N SER A 102 -20.53 -3.89 -2.32
CA SER A 102 -19.07 -4.02 -2.31
C SER A 102 -18.43 -4.16 -3.69
N ASN A 103 -19.22 -4.37 -4.74
CA ASN A 103 -18.71 -4.56 -6.10
C ASN A 103 -18.21 -3.22 -6.68
N ARG A 104 -16.94 -3.20 -7.12
CA ARG A 104 -16.30 -2.00 -7.69
C ARG A 104 -16.81 -1.64 -9.09
N SER A 105 -17.47 -2.57 -9.76
CA SER A 105 -18.10 -2.37 -11.08
C SER A 105 -19.58 -1.98 -10.99
N ALA A 106 -20.15 -1.93 -9.77
CA ALA A 106 -21.55 -1.56 -9.59
C ALA A 106 -21.83 -0.13 -10.11
N PRO A 107 -22.87 0.08 -10.93
CA PRO A 107 -23.25 1.40 -11.42
C PRO A 107 -23.56 2.38 -10.30
N LYS A 108 -23.21 3.66 -10.51
CA LYS A 108 -23.43 4.75 -9.56
C LYS A 108 -24.89 4.87 -9.11
N GLU A 109 -25.82 4.73 -10.05
CA GLU A 109 -27.26 4.82 -9.78
C GLU A 109 -27.68 3.70 -8.82
N LEU A 110 -27.13 2.50 -9.01
CA LEU A 110 -27.40 1.33 -8.18
C LEU A 110 -26.87 1.49 -6.76
N LEU A 111 -25.63 1.99 -6.60
CA LEU A 111 -25.06 2.29 -5.29
C LEU A 111 -25.87 3.38 -4.55
N THR A 112 -26.43 4.33 -5.30
CA THR A 112 -27.30 5.38 -4.76
C THR A 112 -28.62 4.81 -4.26
N ASP A 113 -29.22 3.87 -4.98
CA ASP A 113 -30.47 3.24 -4.55
C ASP A 113 -30.27 2.32 -3.33
N LEU A 114 -29.14 1.60 -3.28
CA LEU A 114 -28.75 0.79 -2.13
C LEU A 114 -28.48 1.63 -0.88
N SER A 115 -28.01 2.88 -1.00
CA SER A 115 -27.76 3.72 0.17
C SER A 115 -29.05 4.15 0.89
N ARG A 116 -30.14 4.33 0.12
CA ARG A 116 -31.46 4.74 0.65
C ARG A 116 -32.21 3.59 1.31
N ASN A 117 -32.14 2.40 0.72
CA ASN A 117 -32.97 1.25 1.11
C ASN A 117 -32.19 0.09 1.74
N GLY A 118 -30.87 0.23 1.85
CA GLY A 118 -29.99 -0.79 2.41
C GLY A 118 -30.01 -0.84 3.94
N SER A 119 -29.71 -2.02 4.48
CA SER A 119 -29.41 -2.21 5.90
C SER A 119 -28.11 -1.50 6.31
N GLU A 120 -27.83 -1.48 7.61
CA GLU A 120 -26.54 -1.04 8.16
C GLU A 120 -25.35 -1.74 7.48
N ASN A 121 -25.42 -3.05 7.22
CA ASN A 121 -24.31 -3.77 6.59
C ASN A 121 -24.12 -3.39 5.11
N VAL A 122 -25.22 -3.11 4.39
CA VAL A 122 -25.15 -2.60 3.01
C VAL A 122 -24.52 -1.20 3.01
N LYS A 123 -24.95 -0.32 3.92
CA LYS A 123 -24.38 1.03 4.07
C LYS A 123 -22.88 0.98 4.42
N LEU A 124 -22.47 0.06 5.28
CA LEU A 124 -21.06 -0.17 5.59
C LEU A 124 -20.27 -0.64 4.37
N ALA A 125 -20.83 -1.55 3.57
CA ALA A 125 -20.19 -1.99 2.32
C ALA A 125 -20.05 -0.83 1.31
N LEU A 126 -21.07 0.04 1.19
CA LEU A 126 -20.99 1.26 0.39
C LEU A 126 -19.90 2.20 0.90
N ALA A 127 -19.83 2.44 2.21
CA ALA A 127 -18.82 3.31 2.80
C ALA A 127 -17.39 2.80 2.59
N SER A 128 -17.17 1.48 2.47
CA SER A 128 -15.87 0.90 2.17
C SER A 128 -15.56 0.74 0.67
N ASN A 129 -16.56 0.92 -0.21
CA ASN A 129 -16.36 0.75 -1.65
C ASN A 129 -15.71 2.03 -2.25
N PRO A 130 -14.51 1.94 -2.85
CA PRO A 130 -13.78 3.09 -3.40
C PRO A 130 -14.45 3.73 -4.64
N LYS A 131 -15.52 3.11 -5.16
CA LYS A 131 -16.32 3.62 -6.28
C LYS A 131 -17.65 4.22 -5.86
N THR A 132 -17.96 4.20 -4.56
CA THR A 132 -19.15 4.87 -4.03
C THR A 132 -19.08 6.37 -4.30
N PRO A 133 -20.12 6.97 -4.90
CA PRO A 133 -20.13 8.38 -5.23
C PRO A 133 -19.99 9.29 -3.99
N PRO A 134 -19.31 10.44 -4.09
CA PRO A 134 -19.11 11.36 -2.96
C PRO A 134 -20.40 11.79 -2.26
N GLU A 135 -21.46 12.06 -3.03
CA GLU A 135 -22.80 12.42 -2.58
C GLU A 135 -23.48 11.28 -1.79
N VAL A 136 -23.22 10.03 -2.16
CA VAL A 136 -23.68 8.87 -1.38
C VAL A 136 -22.90 8.79 -0.07
N LEU A 137 -21.57 8.92 -0.10
CA LEU A 137 -20.73 8.94 1.11
C LEU A 137 -21.16 10.03 2.09
N LEU A 138 -21.45 11.25 1.60
CA LEU A 138 -21.99 12.35 2.41
C LEU A 138 -23.35 12.01 3.02
N SER A 139 -24.25 11.40 2.25
CA SER A 139 -25.58 11.02 2.75
C SER A 139 -25.52 9.99 3.89
N LEU A 140 -24.52 9.10 3.88
CA LEU A 140 -24.32 8.07 4.91
C LEU A 140 -23.85 8.65 6.24
N ALA A 141 -23.13 9.78 6.22
CA ALA A 141 -22.53 10.39 7.42
C ALA A 141 -23.56 10.86 8.46
N GLY A 142 -24.73 11.35 8.02
CA GLY A 142 -25.70 12.01 8.89
C GLY A 142 -26.34 11.12 9.97
N SER A 143 -26.29 9.80 9.82
CA SER A 143 -26.81 8.83 10.80
C SER A 143 -25.78 7.76 11.18
N ALA A 144 -24.51 8.01 10.90
CA ALA A 144 -23.46 7.01 11.02
C ALA A 144 -23.08 6.73 12.47
N GLY A 145 -23.20 5.45 12.87
CA GLY A 145 -22.47 4.91 14.02
C GLY A 145 -20.96 4.89 13.75
N GLU A 146 -20.17 4.65 14.80
CA GLU A 146 -18.70 4.73 14.76
C GLU A 146 -18.06 3.87 13.65
N ARG A 147 -18.53 2.62 13.49
CA ARG A 147 -18.04 1.73 12.42
C ARG A 147 -18.25 2.30 11.02
N LEU A 148 -19.40 2.94 10.79
CA LEU A 148 -19.71 3.55 9.49
C LEU A 148 -18.87 4.81 9.29
N LYS A 149 -18.68 5.64 10.32
CA LYS A 149 -17.78 6.81 10.26
C LYS A 149 -16.34 6.42 9.96
N LEU A 150 -15.84 5.34 10.56
CA LEU A 150 -14.50 4.82 10.30
C LEU A 150 -14.33 4.36 8.83
N ALA A 151 -15.33 3.63 8.30
CA ALA A 151 -15.33 3.23 6.90
C ALA A 151 -15.34 4.46 5.95
N LEU A 152 -16.17 5.46 6.26
CA LEU A 152 -16.20 6.72 5.51
C LEU A 152 -14.87 7.47 5.57
N ALA A 153 -14.24 7.55 6.74
CA ALA A 153 -12.93 8.18 6.93
C ALA A 153 -11.83 7.50 6.12
N SER A 154 -11.92 6.18 5.92
CA SER A 154 -10.96 5.38 5.16
C SER A 154 -11.22 5.38 3.65
N ASN A 155 -12.38 5.87 3.19
CA ASN A 155 -12.74 5.77 1.78
C ASN A 155 -11.93 6.75 0.92
N PRO A 156 -11.18 6.28 -0.10
CA PRO A 156 -10.34 7.14 -0.93
C PRO A 156 -11.14 8.11 -1.82
N ASN A 157 -12.45 7.88 -2.01
CA ASN A 157 -13.35 8.76 -2.76
C ASN A 157 -14.20 9.67 -1.84
N ALA A 158 -13.93 9.67 -0.53
CA ALA A 158 -14.59 10.58 0.40
C ALA A 158 -14.30 12.05 0.03
N PRO A 159 -15.33 12.90 -0.09
CA PRO A 159 -15.12 14.31 -0.40
C PRO A 159 -14.48 15.04 0.79
N GLU A 160 -13.69 16.07 0.50
CA GLU A 160 -13.00 16.87 1.52
C GLU A 160 -13.94 17.39 2.62
N SER A 161 -15.16 17.79 2.27
CA SER A 161 -16.17 18.27 3.22
C SER A 161 -16.56 17.20 4.25
N LEU A 162 -16.62 15.94 3.84
CA LEU A 162 -16.86 14.81 4.73
C LEU A 162 -15.65 14.56 5.64
N LEU A 163 -14.44 14.57 5.09
CA LEU A 163 -13.21 14.37 5.86
C LEU A 163 -12.99 15.49 6.90
N ARG A 164 -13.31 16.75 6.55
CA ARG A 164 -13.34 17.89 7.49
C ARG A 164 -14.40 17.74 8.59
N MET A 165 -15.52 17.10 8.29
CA MET A 165 -16.54 16.83 9.29
C MET A 165 -16.05 15.77 10.29
N LEU A 166 -15.51 14.66 9.75
CA LEU A 166 -14.99 13.55 10.54
C LEU A 166 -13.75 13.92 11.37
N SER A 167 -12.96 14.92 10.95
CA SER A 167 -11.80 15.38 11.72
C SER A 167 -12.16 16.08 13.04
N ARG A 168 -13.44 16.37 13.26
CA ARG A 168 -13.96 16.95 14.52
C ARG A 168 -14.36 15.88 15.53
N GLU A 169 -14.33 14.61 15.13
CA GLU A 169 -14.60 13.49 16.01
C GLU A 169 -13.42 13.25 16.98
N SER A 170 -13.69 12.71 18.16
CA SER A 170 -12.66 12.38 19.15
C SER A 170 -12.14 10.95 19.06
N SER A 171 -12.74 10.11 18.19
CA SER A 171 -12.36 8.71 18.03
C SER A 171 -10.99 8.59 17.39
N ARG A 172 -10.06 7.97 18.09
CA ARG A 172 -8.67 7.82 17.66
C ARG A 172 -8.58 7.08 16.33
N GLU A 173 -9.36 6.02 16.17
CA GLU A 173 -9.41 5.18 14.97
C GLU A 173 -9.85 5.99 13.75
N ILE A 174 -10.84 6.89 13.93
CA ILE A 174 -11.28 7.79 12.86
C ILE A 174 -10.15 8.76 12.49
N LEU A 175 -9.48 9.37 13.47
CA LEU A 175 -8.39 10.31 13.20
C LEU A 175 -7.19 9.65 12.51
N LEU A 176 -6.87 8.39 12.86
CA LEU A 176 -5.84 7.61 12.18
C LEU A 176 -6.25 7.28 10.74
N ALA A 177 -7.50 6.85 10.52
CA ALA A 177 -8.01 6.61 9.17
C ALA A 177 -7.97 7.88 8.29
N LEU A 178 -8.28 9.05 8.86
CA LEU A 178 -8.13 10.33 8.16
C LEU A 178 -6.68 10.65 7.83
N ALA A 179 -5.74 10.38 8.73
CA ALA A 179 -4.32 10.58 8.50
C ALA A 179 -3.79 9.70 7.35
N GLU A 180 -4.31 8.47 7.20
CA GLU A 180 -3.90 7.54 6.15
C GLU A 180 -4.68 7.74 4.82
N ASN A 181 -5.78 8.50 4.83
CA ASN A 181 -6.59 8.71 3.63
C ASN A 181 -5.89 9.63 2.62
N VAL A 182 -5.61 9.10 1.42
CA VAL A 182 -4.97 9.82 0.30
C VAL A 182 -5.74 11.05 -0.18
N SER A 183 -7.04 11.12 0.11
CA SER A 183 -7.91 12.24 -0.22
C SER A 183 -8.05 13.26 0.92
N CYS A 184 -7.39 13.04 2.06
CA CYS A 184 -7.44 13.94 3.20
C CYS A 184 -6.92 15.35 2.85
N PRO A 185 -7.67 16.42 3.18
CA PRO A 185 -7.25 17.78 2.90
C PRO A 185 -5.98 18.15 3.68
N PRO A 186 -5.02 18.88 3.08
CA PRO A 186 -3.77 19.28 3.75
C PRO A 186 -3.99 20.02 5.08
N GLU A 187 -5.04 20.84 5.20
CA GLU A 187 -5.36 21.56 6.43
C GLU A 187 -5.83 20.64 7.57
N VAL A 188 -6.52 19.53 7.23
CA VAL A 188 -6.90 18.51 8.20
C VAL A 188 -5.65 17.74 8.64
N LEU A 189 -4.81 17.33 7.69
CA LEU A 189 -3.53 16.69 7.97
C LEU A 189 -2.65 17.56 8.88
N MET A 190 -2.58 18.87 8.64
CA MET A 190 -1.84 19.80 9.50
C MET A 190 -2.43 19.89 10.91
N SER A 191 -3.76 19.87 11.05
CA SER A 191 -4.41 19.84 12.36
C SER A 191 -4.07 18.55 13.13
N LEU A 192 -4.08 17.41 12.43
CA LEU A 192 -3.70 16.12 13.00
C LEU A 192 -2.21 16.06 13.37
N ALA A 193 -1.32 16.65 12.57
CA ALA A 193 0.11 16.73 12.90
C ALA A 193 0.38 17.54 14.19
N LYS A 194 -0.42 18.58 14.46
CA LYS A 194 -0.29 19.40 15.67
C LYS A 194 -0.85 18.69 16.91
N ALA A 195 -2.06 18.16 16.81
CA ALA A 195 -2.83 17.69 17.96
C ALA A 195 -2.86 16.16 18.16
N GLY A 196 -2.46 15.39 17.16
CA GLY A 196 -2.49 13.93 17.19
C GLY A 196 -1.43 13.32 18.10
N ASP A 197 -1.66 12.07 18.50
CA ASP A 197 -0.64 11.25 19.16
C ASP A 197 0.50 10.91 18.17
N PRO A 198 1.65 10.39 18.64
CA PRO A 198 2.78 10.09 17.77
C PRO A 198 2.45 9.16 16.58
N GLU A 199 1.51 8.22 16.73
CA GLU A 199 1.13 7.32 15.63
C GLU A 199 0.33 8.06 14.56
N ILE A 200 -0.60 8.93 14.96
CA ILE A 200 -1.34 9.81 14.03
C ILE A 200 -0.36 10.76 13.33
N LYS A 201 0.58 11.38 14.06
CA LYS A 201 1.59 12.28 13.46
C LYS A 201 2.46 11.55 12.42
N ALA A 202 2.87 10.32 12.72
CA ALA A 202 3.63 9.47 11.78
C ALA A 202 2.79 9.06 10.56
N ALA A 203 1.51 8.72 10.75
CA ALA A 203 0.59 8.44 9.64
C ALA A 203 0.39 9.66 8.73
N VAL A 204 0.24 10.85 9.32
CA VAL A 204 0.16 12.11 8.56
C VAL A 204 1.42 12.30 7.73
N ALA A 205 2.61 12.11 8.29
CA ALA A 205 3.85 12.25 7.52
C ALA A 205 3.94 11.29 6.34
N ARG A 206 3.48 10.03 6.50
CA ARG A 206 3.42 9.05 5.39
C ARG A 206 2.39 9.42 4.31
N ASN A 207 1.43 10.30 4.60
CA ASN A 207 0.41 10.70 3.64
C ASN A 207 1.03 11.48 2.46
N PRO A 208 0.75 11.13 1.19
CA PRO A 208 1.31 11.83 0.04
C PRO A 208 0.87 13.30 -0.06
N ARG A 209 -0.25 13.69 0.56
CA ARG A 209 -0.76 15.06 0.61
C ARG A 209 -0.30 15.86 1.82
N ALA A 210 0.55 15.31 2.68
CA ALA A 210 1.09 16.02 3.84
C ALA A 210 1.77 17.33 3.38
N PRO A 211 1.34 18.50 3.87
CA PRO A 211 2.02 19.75 3.55
C PRO A 211 3.42 19.77 4.17
N GLN A 212 4.35 20.54 3.58
CA GLN A 212 5.73 20.60 4.06
C GLN A 212 5.85 21.06 5.51
N ASP A 213 4.90 21.87 6.01
CA ASP A 213 4.86 22.36 7.40
C ASP A 213 4.67 21.23 8.42
N VAL A 214 4.16 20.07 8.01
CA VAL A 214 4.08 18.87 8.88
C VAL A 214 5.48 18.47 9.34
N PHE A 215 6.48 18.50 8.46
CA PHE A 215 7.83 18.07 8.83
C PHE A 215 8.50 19.04 9.80
N ASP A 216 8.13 20.32 9.77
CA ASP A 216 8.57 21.31 10.77
C ASP A 216 8.00 21.00 12.15
N GLU A 217 6.71 20.64 12.21
CA GLU A 217 6.03 20.24 13.44
C GLU A 217 6.66 18.96 14.02
N LEU A 218 6.95 17.98 13.17
CA LEU A 218 7.62 16.74 13.56
C LEU A 218 9.04 17.00 14.07
N ALA A 219 9.80 17.86 13.38
CA ALA A 219 11.15 18.23 13.77
C ALA A 219 11.22 18.94 15.14
N ARG A 220 10.19 19.69 15.50
CA ARG A 220 10.10 20.41 16.78
C ARG A 220 9.32 19.66 17.85
N SER A 221 8.93 18.41 17.59
CA SER A 221 8.07 17.63 18.48
C SER A 221 8.74 17.20 19.80
N GLY A 222 10.08 17.23 19.87
CA GLY A 222 10.86 16.67 20.98
C GLY A 222 10.78 15.13 21.09
N ASN A 223 10.09 14.47 20.16
CA ASN A 223 9.98 13.03 20.07
C ASN A 223 10.96 12.53 19.00
N VAL A 224 12.00 11.81 19.42
CA VAL A 224 13.11 11.33 18.55
C VAL A 224 12.57 10.57 17.33
N TYR A 225 11.59 9.68 17.52
CA TYR A 225 10.99 8.93 16.42
C TYR A 225 10.34 9.82 15.35
N LEU A 226 9.57 10.85 15.75
CA LEU A 226 8.97 11.80 14.82
C LEU A 226 10.02 12.69 14.13
N MET A 227 11.06 13.08 14.87
CA MET A 227 12.18 13.85 14.33
C MET A 227 12.94 13.05 13.27
N MET A 228 13.15 11.75 13.48
CA MET A 228 13.77 10.86 12.48
C MET A 228 12.89 10.73 11.22
N ILE A 229 11.57 10.63 11.36
CA ILE A 229 10.65 10.64 10.20
C ILE A 229 10.86 11.92 9.37
N ALA A 230 10.90 13.09 10.02
CA ALA A 230 11.18 14.34 9.33
C ALA A 230 12.59 14.38 8.72
N ALA A 231 13.59 13.81 9.41
CA ALA A 231 14.98 13.77 8.95
C ALA A 231 15.13 13.01 7.64
N ILE A 232 14.43 11.89 7.46
CA ILE A 232 14.60 11.03 6.27
C ILE A 232 13.61 11.34 5.13
N ASP A 233 12.53 12.10 5.37
CA ASP A 233 11.52 12.35 4.34
C ASP A 233 12.06 13.26 3.21
N PRO A 234 11.94 12.86 1.93
CA PRO A 234 12.44 13.65 0.80
C PRO A 234 11.74 15.00 0.60
N ARG A 235 10.56 15.19 1.21
CA ARG A 235 9.78 16.43 1.14
C ARG A 235 10.18 17.44 2.21
N THR A 236 10.99 17.04 3.20
CA THR A 236 11.49 17.96 4.23
C THR A 236 12.36 19.04 3.59
N ARG A 237 12.10 20.30 3.94
CA ARG A 237 12.85 21.44 3.42
C ARG A 237 14.23 21.54 4.07
N VAL A 238 15.15 22.21 3.39
CA VAL A 238 16.54 22.34 3.84
C VAL A 238 16.64 23.08 5.17
N GLU A 239 15.77 24.05 5.44
CA GLU A 239 15.74 24.82 6.69
C GLU A 239 15.43 23.92 7.89
N THR A 240 14.41 23.09 7.78
CA THR A 240 13.99 22.13 8.82
C THR A 240 15.04 21.06 9.04
N LEU A 241 15.64 20.61 7.96
CA LEU A 241 16.82 19.74 7.95
C LEU A 241 18.03 20.35 8.70
N ARG A 242 18.26 21.67 8.58
CA ARG A 242 19.27 22.40 9.37
C ARG A 242 18.88 22.50 10.84
N GLU A 243 17.60 22.73 11.15
CA GLU A 243 17.12 22.73 12.54
C GLU A 243 17.37 21.37 13.20
N LEU A 244 17.09 20.27 12.50
CA LEU A 244 17.36 18.90 12.97
C LEU A 244 18.86 18.63 13.15
N LEU A 245 19.71 19.15 12.27
CA LEU A 245 21.16 19.05 12.46
C LEU A 245 21.63 19.75 13.75
N LEU A 246 20.91 20.79 14.18
CA LEU A 246 21.18 21.55 15.40
C LEU A 246 20.44 21.02 16.63
N SER A 247 19.57 20.00 16.51
CA SER A 247 18.66 19.55 17.59
C SER A 247 19.35 18.82 18.74
N GLY A 248 20.68 18.70 18.72
CA GLY A 248 21.49 18.06 19.78
C GLY A 248 21.45 16.53 19.78
N ASP A 249 20.34 15.91 19.34
CA ASP A 249 20.13 14.47 19.34
C ASP A 249 21.03 13.73 18.31
N PRO A 250 21.92 12.82 18.74
CA PRO A 250 22.82 12.11 17.83
C PRO A 250 22.10 11.20 16.83
N GLU A 251 21.04 10.48 17.24
CA GLU A 251 20.33 9.53 16.37
C GLU A 251 19.64 10.27 15.22
N VAL A 252 19.04 11.42 15.51
CA VAL A 252 18.42 12.28 14.49
C VAL A 252 19.45 12.79 13.48
N LYS A 253 20.65 13.19 13.94
CA LYS A 253 21.72 13.67 13.05
C LYS A 253 22.21 12.57 12.12
N ASP A 254 22.39 11.36 12.65
CA ASP A 254 22.85 10.20 11.88
C ASP A 254 21.86 9.86 10.76
N MET A 255 20.55 10.00 11.02
CA MET A 255 19.52 9.75 10.00
C MET A 255 19.50 10.77 8.85
N LEU A 256 20.04 11.98 9.02
CA LEU A 256 20.03 13.01 7.97
C LEU A 256 20.76 12.58 6.70
N VAL A 257 21.73 11.66 6.81
CA VAL A 257 22.47 11.11 5.66
C VAL A 257 21.56 10.35 4.69
N LEU A 258 20.46 9.77 5.20
CA LEU A 258 19.48 9.05 4.39
C LEU A 258 18.56 10.01 3.63
N ASN A 259 18.57 11.30 3.96
CA ASN A 259 17.79 12.28 3.21
C ASN A 259 18.45 12.56 1.86
N PRO A 260 17.72 12.45 0.73
CA PRO A 260 18.27 12.74 -0.58
C PRO A 260 18.73 14.20 -0.76
N ARG A 261 18.28 15.12 0.09
CA ARG A 261 18.66 16.55 0.04
C ARG A 261 19.94 16.89 0.79
N PHE A 262 20.48 15.97 1.60
CA PHE A 262 21.81 16.11 2.17
C PHE A 262 22.79 15.25 1.38
N SER A 263 23.95 15.83 1.03
CA SER A 263 25.09 15.03 0.59
C SER A 263 25.87 14.53 1.81
N PRO A 264 26.40 13.30 1.76
CA PRO A 264 27.29 12.77 2.80
C PRO A 264 28.48 13.70 3.09
N ASP A 265 29.05 14.33 2.05
CA ASP A 265 30.19 15.24 2.19
C ASP A 265 29.84 16.54 2.94
N LEU A 266 28.59 17.01 2.83
CA LEU A 266 28.14 18.19 3.55
C LEU A 266 28.00 17.87 5.04
N LEU A 267 27.43 16.72 5.39
CA LEU A 267 27.29 16.29 6.78
C LEU A 267 28.64 16.12 7.46
N ARG A 268 29.61 15.52 6.76
CA ARG A 268 31.00 15.41 7.20
C ARG A 268 31.58 16.75 7.67
N ASN A 269 31.32 17.82 6.92
CA ASN A 269 31.89 19.13 7.22
C ASN A 269 31.12 19.90 8.29
N LEU A 270 29.89 19.51 8.60
CA LEU A 270 29.03 20.19 9.57
C LEU A 270 28.99 19.51 10.93
N ILE A 271 29.38 18.24 11.01
CA ILE A 271 29.40 17.45 12.24
C ILE A 271 30.85 17.31 12.69
N GLU A 272 31.20 17.96 13.81
CA GLU A 272 32.58 17.99 14.32
C GLU A 272 33.11 16.59 14.66
N GLU A 273 32.28 15.77 15.33
CA GLU A 273 32.62 14.40 15.72
C GLU A 273 31.52 13.43 15.22
N PRO A 274 31.64 12.91 13.99
CA PRO A 274 30.68 11.95 13.44
C PRO A 274 30.67 10.65 14.25
N THR A 275 29.48 10.15 14.58
CA THR A 275 29.33 8.84 15.23
C THR A 275 29.83 7.72 14.30
N PRO A 276 30.22 6.55 14.83
CA PRO A 276 30.55 5.39 13.99
C PRO A 276 29.42 5.03 13.02
N LEU A 277 28.16 5.09 13.49
CA LEU A 277 26.99 4.82 12.65
C LEU A 277 26.90 5.79 11.46
N LEU A 278 27.04 7.10 11.69
CA LEU A 278 27.04 8.08 10.59
C LEU A 278 28.19 7.83 9.61
N LYS A 279 29.39 7.49 10.09
CA LYS A 279 30.51 7.16 9.20
C LYS A 279 30.22 5.93 8.33
N VAL A 280 29.62 4.87 8.90
CA VAL A 280 29.17 3.69 8.14
C VAL A 280 28.13 4.07 7.09
N LEU A 281 27.11 4.85 7.48
CA LEU A 281 26.04 5.26 6.56
C LEU A 281 26.57 6.15 5.42
N MET A 282 27.47 7.08 5.72
CA MET A 282 28.17 7.87 4.71
C MET A 282 29.03 6.96 3.82
N ALA A 283 29.78 6.03 4.40
CA ALA A 283 30.60 5.09 3.63
C ALA A 283 29.76 4.21 2.70
N LEU A 284 28.52 3.87 3.03
CA LEU A 284 27.62 3.08 2.17
C LEU A 284 26.91 3.90 1.08
N ASP A 285 26.76 5.22 1.25
CA ASP A 285 26.02 6.07 0.32
C ASP A 285 26.76 6.21 -1.03
N PRO A 286 26.16 5.80 -2.17
CA PRO A 286 26.80 5.91 -3.49
C PRO A 286 27.16 7.35 -3.90
N ARG A 287 26.59 8.37 -3.25
CA ARG A 287 26.85 9.79 -3.51
C ARG A 287 28.10 10.30 -2.79
N THR A 288 28.68 9.53 -1.87
CA THR A 288 29.86 9.94 -1.10
C THR A 288 31.07 10.13 -2.00
N SER A 289 31.79 11.23 -1.82
CA SER A 289 32.91 11.55 -2.69
C SER A 289 34.07 10.55 -2.54
N PRO A 290 34.84 10.32 -3.62
CA PRO A 290 36.10 9.60 -3.58
C PRO A 290 37.11 10.11 -2.53
N ALA A 291 37.03 11.39 -2.16
CA ALA A 291 37.91 11.97 -1.14
C ALA A 291 37.51 11.48 0.25
N THR A 292 36.22 11.54 0.57
CA THR A 292 35.70 11.05 1.86
C THR A 292 35.85 9.54 1.99
N LEU A 293 35.64 8.76 0.91
CA LEU A 293 35.86 7.31 0.94
C LEU A 293 37.33 6.94 1.23
N ARG A 294 38.30 7.72 0.73
CA ARG A 294 39.73 7.56 1.06
C ARG A 294 40.07 7.87 2.51
N GLU A 295 39.35 8.80 3.12
CA GLU A 295 39.52 9.11 4.55
C GLU A 295 38.94 7.98 5.40
N LEU A 296 37.70 7.57 5.10
CA LEU A 296 36.98 6.52 5.83
C LEU A 296 37.64 5.14 5.70
N SER A 297 38.37 4.86 4.61
CA SER A 297 39.11 3.60 4.46
C SER A 297 40.28 3.44 5.44
N ARG A 298 40.63 4.50 6.20
CA ARG A 298 41.72 4.52 7.19
C ARG A 298 41.21 4.52 8.63
N GLU A 299 39.90 4.44 8.83
CA GLU A 299 39.30 4.34 10.16
C GLU A 299 39.72 3.04 10.85
N GLU A 300 39.87 3.09 12.17
CA GLU A 300 40.23 1.90 12.97
C GLU A 300 39.12 0.84 13.00
N ASP A 301 37.87 1.28 12.89
CA ASP A 301 36.67 0.46 12.89
C ASP A 301 36.52 -0.31 11.56
N GLU A 302 36.50 -1.64 11.64
CA GLU A 302 36.36 -2.53 10.49
C GLU A 302 35.02 -2.39 9.75
N ASP A 303 33.92 -2.05 10.44
CA ASP A 303 32.60 -1.92 9.80
C ASP A 303 32.59 -0.71 8.87
N ILE A 304 33.28 0.36 9.24
CA ILE A 304 33.45 1.54 8.38
C ILE A 304 34.28 1.18 7.14
N ARG A 305 35.41 0.47 7.32
CA ARG A 305 36.26 0.06 6.18
C ARG A 305 35.52 -0.94 5.28
N LEU A 306 34.72 -1.84 5.84
CA LEU A 306 33.86 -2.76 5.09
C LEU A 306 32.82 -2.01 4.26
N ALA A 307 32.17 -1.00 4.85
CA ALA A 307 31.24 -0.14 4.15
C ALA A 307 31.89 0.59 2.96
N VAL A 308 33.13 1.08 3.13
CA VAL A 308 33.90 1.65 2.02
C VAL A 308 34.17 0.60 0.94
N ALA A 309 34.53 -0.64 1.29
CA ALA A 309 34.73 -1.71 0.31
C ALA A 309 33.46 -2.03 -0.50
N LEU A 310 32.28 -1.97 0.14
CA LEU A 310 30.98 -2.23 -0.48
C LEU A 310 30.51 -1.10 -1.40
N ASN A 311 30.93 0.14 -1.16
CA ASN A 311 30.43 1.30 -1.89
C ASN A 311 30.82 1.26 -3.38
N PRO A 312 29.85 1.41 -4.30
CA PRO A 312 30.11 1.38 -5.75
C PRO A 312 30.96 2.54 -6.26
N SER A 313 31.04 3.65 -5.52
CA SER A 313 31.81 4.84 -5.86
C SER A 313 33.24 4.79 -5.30
N THR A 314 33.63 3.71 -4.62
CA THR A 314 34.97 3.59 -4.03
C THR A 314 36.04 3.49 -5.12
N PRO A 315 37.06 4.36 -5.09
CA PRO A 315 38.13 4.36 -6.08
C PRO A 315 38.91 3.04 -6.11
N ALA A 316 39.36 2.64 -7.31
CA ALA A 316 40.10 1.39 -7.50
C ALA A 316 41.40 1.32 -6.68
N ASP A 317 42.08 2.45 -6.45
CA ASP A 317 43.25 2.55 -5.58
C ASP A 317 42.89 2.16 -4.14
N VAL A 318 41.76 2.66 -3.62
CA VAL A 318 41.27 2.35 -2.27
C VAL A 318 40.86 0.89 -2.14
N ILE A 319 40.14 0.35 -3.13
CA ILE A 319 39.80 -1.08 -3.14
C ILE A 319 41.07 -1.95 -3.16
N SER A 320 42.10 -1.54 -3.91
CA SER A 320 43.39 -2.25 -3.90
C SER A 320 44.09 -2.18 -2.55
N GLU A 321 43.97 -1.10 -1.80
CA GLU A 321 44.49 -1.00 -0.43
C GLU A 321 43.70 -1.92 0.52
N LEU A 322 42.36 -1.87 0.46
CA LEU A 322 41.46 -2.69 1.30
C LEU A 322 41.58 -4.20 1.01
N SER A 323 42.04 -4.62 -0.17
CA SER A 323 42.37 -6.04 -0.42
C SER A 323 43.48 -6.59 0.49
N LYS A 324 44.21 -5.71 1.19
CA LYS A 324 45.27 -6.03 2.16
C LYS A 324 44.88 -5.65 3.59
N ASP A 325 43.62 -5.30 3.85
CA ASP A 325 43.12 -4.91 5.16
C ASP A 325 43.43 -5.97 6.24
N PRO A 326 43.67 -5.62 7.51
CA PRO A 326 43.83 -6.62 8.57
C PRO A 326 42.56 -7.45 8.81
N ASP A 327 41.37 -6.91 8.58
CA ASP A 327 40.12 -7.64 8.73
C ASP A 327 39.89 -8.60 7.54
N ARG A 328 39.33 -9.79 7.84
CA ARG A 328 39.10 -10.81 6.83
C ARG A 328 37.99 -10.44 5.85
N LEU A 329 36.86 -9.93 6.34
CA LEU A 329 35.70 -9.64 5.52
C LEU A 329 35.97 -8.46 4.59
N VAL A 330 36.63 -7.41 5.12
CA VAL A 330 37.05 -6.26 4.31
C VAL A 330 37.91 -6.71 3.13
N ARG A 331 38.91 -7.58 3.36
CA ARG A 331 39.73 -8.15 2.29
C ARG A 331 38.91 -8.93 1.28
N GLU A 332 38.06 -9.86 1.74
CA GLU A 332 37.25 -10.72 0.87
C GLU A 332 36.36 -9.89 -0.07
N VAL A 333 35.64 -8.89 0.47
CA VAL A 333 34.79 -7.99 -0.32
C VAL A 333 35.62 -7.16 -1.31
N ALA A 334 36.76 -6.62 -0.89
CA ALA A 334 37.65 -5.88 -1.78
C ALA A 334 38.21 -6.76 -2.91
N PHE A 335 38.57 -8.01 -2.62
CA PHE A 335 39.00 -8.99 -3.62
C PHE A 335 37.90 -9.29 -4.64
N GLU A 336 36.67 -9.51 -4.18
CA GLU A 336 35.52 -9.71 -5.07
C GLU A 336 35.27 -8.50 -5.97
N ARG A 337 35.44 -7.27 -5.48
CA ARG A 337 35.32 -6.07 -6.31
C ARG A 337 36.40 -5.97 -7.40
N ILE A 338 37.61 -6.49 -7.14
CA ILE A 338 38.71 -6.49 -8.12
C ILE A 338 38.50 -7.57 -9.19
N PHE A 339 38.04 -8.77 -8.82
CA PHE A 339 38.04 -9.95 -9.70
C PHE A 339 36.65 -10.44 -10.14
N GLY A 340 35.60 -10.08 -9.40
CA GLY A 340 34.22 -10.53 -9.59
C GLY A 340 33.40 -9.71 -10.59
N GLY A 341 33.91 -8.59 -11.11
CA GLY A 341 33.27 -7.79 -12.16
C GLY A 341 33.32 -8.40 -13.58
N SER A 342 33.73 -9.67 -13.70
CA SER A 342 33.86 -10.40 -14.96
C SER A 342 32.79 -11.50 -15.02
N GLY A 343 31.53 -11.10 -15.24
CA GLY A 343 30.39 -12.01 -15.38
C GLY A 343 29.20 -11.33 -16.04
#